data_AF-A0A1M3NB44-F1
#
_entry.id   AF-A0A1M3NB44-F1
#
_cell.length_a   1.000
_cell.length_b   1.000
_cell.length_c   1.000
_cell.angle_alpha   90.00
_cell.angle_beta   90.00
_cell.angle_gamma   90.00
#
_symmetry.space_group_name_H-M   'P 1'
#
loop_
_entity.id
_entity.type
_entity.pdbx_description
1 polymer ?
#
loop_
_entity_poly.entity_id
_entity_poly.type
_entity_poly.pdbx_seq_one_letter_code
_entity_poly.pdbx_strand_id
1 'polypeptide(L)'
;MQQPCNLTMRLRALCAEVGFDLDDVRPSLIDRLRLLDEYSATVDDAERMVTNARAIFRYYSEHRPAEAFSESEQRIVSLGCLLSDVGKSGPAGASAEDQRLIVEMFAVEDVPDNAMPVRRFIRTYFPDDAEARITRFCSLGLDPAMSIREFWNLHSGWTLSITNASGVPSEVVAAAASHHLLDGVNPESIVREDGRFSRDFGDNKRFDRAEKLVILLDKYDAVRRRGQRTHDDAIAWLRARLDGQPHVDAEAEELLTVVDEVLGVGPTSSS
;
A
#
# COMPACT_ATOMS: atom_id res chain seq x y z
N MET A 1 -5.28 13.18 20.28
CA MET A 1 -4.17 13.95 19.70
C MET A 1 -2.85 13.27 20.07
N GLN A 2 -2.38 12.33 19.25
CA GLN A 2 -0.97 11.94 19.29
C GLN A 2 -0.15 13.10 18.68
N GLN A 3 1.00 13.44 19.26
CA GLN A 3 1.78 14.60 18.83
C GLN A 3 2.46 14.35 17.48
N PRO A 4 2.51 15.35 16.56
CA PRO A 4 3.15 15.25 15.23
C PRO A 4 4.63 14.84 15.27
N CYS A 5 5.30 15.05 16.41
CA CYS A 5 6.69 14.68 16.64
C CYS A 5 6.89 13.14 16.65
N ASN A 6 5.89 12.37 17.11
CA ASN A 6 6.01 10.92 17.27
C ASN A 6 6.03 10.19 15.93
N LEU A 7 5.10 10.50 15.01
CA LEU A 7 5.03 9.87 13.70
C LEU A 7 6.34 10.02 12.91
N THR A 8 6.85 11.26 12.82
CA THR A 8 8.05 11.52 12.01
C THR A 8 9.26 10.74 12.56
N MET A 9 9.36 10.60 13.88
CA MET A 9 10.40 9.78 14.51
C MET A 9 10.21 8.28 14.22
N ARG A 10 8.98 7.76 14.30
CA ARG A 10 8.65 6.38 13.94
C ARG A 10 9.04 6.06 12.50
N LEU A 11 8.60 6.89 11.55
CA LEU A 11 8.91 6.71 10.13
C LEU A 11 10.42 6.79 9.85
N ARG A 12 11.13 7.74 10.49
CA ARG A 12 12.60 7.82 10.38
C ARG A 12 13.27 6.54 10.86
N ALA A 13 12.84 5.99 12.01
CA ALA A 13 13.40 4.75 12.52
C ALA A 13 13.20 3.59 11.54
N LEU A 14 11.99 3.42 11.01
CA LEU A 14 11.67 2.36 10.05
C LEU A 14 12.47 2.49 8.74
N CYS A 15 12.67 3.71 8.25
CA CYS A 15 13.47 3.98 7.05
C CYS A 15 14.97 3.73 7.28
N ALA A 16 15.50 4.20 8.41
CA ALA A 16 16.92 4.07 8.73
C ALA A 16 17.36 2.60 8.84
N GLU A 17 16.47 1.70 9.29
CA GLU A 17 16.74 0.27 9.36
C GLU A 17 17.06 -0.37 8.00
N VAL A 18 16.57 0.19 6.90
CA VAL A 18 16.88 -0.27 5.53
C VAL A 18 17.85 0.67 4.79
N GLY A 19 18.58 1.48 5.57
CA GLY A 19 19.59 2.41 5.06
C GLY A 19 18.99 3.54 4.24
N PHE A 20 17.76 3.97 4.53
CA PHE A 20 17.10 5.09 3.86
C PHE A 20 16.95 6.27 4.81
N ASP A 21 17.44 7.44 4.41
CA ASP A 21 17.23 8.68 5.14
C ASP A 21 15.91 9.33 4.69
N LEU A 22 14.93 9.38 5.59
CA LEU A 22 13.65 10.00 5.31
C LEU A 22 13.76 11.52 5.09
N ASP A 23 14.83 12.16 5.58
CA ASP A 23 15.03 13.58 5.38
C ASP A 23 15.49 13.93 3.94
N ASP A 24 15.86 12.92 3.13
CA ASP A 24 16.19 13.09 1.71
C ASP A 24 14.96 13.21 0.79
N VAL A 25 13.75 12.86 1.27
CA VAL A 25 12.53 13.01 0.48
C VAL A 25 11.96 14.42 0.54
N ARG A 26 11.09 14.75 -0.42
CA ARG A 26 10.36 16.02 -0.38
C ARG A 26 9.48 16.10 0.86
N PRO A 27 9.48 17.24 1.60
CA PRO A 27 8.62 17.43 2.78
C PRO A 27 7.14 17.16 2.54
N SER A 28 6.65 17.44 1.32
CA SER A 28 5.26 17.18 0.93
C SER A 28 4.86 15.70 1.01
N LEU A 29 5.80 14.77 0.88
CA LEU A 29 5.53 13.34 1.08
C LEU A 29 5.22 13.05 2.55
N ILE A 30 6.02 13.63 3.46
CA ILE A 30 5.86 13.48 4.90
C ILE A 30 4.55 14.11 5.38
N ASP A 31 4.19 15.26 4.83
CA ASP A 31 2.93 15.92 5.17
C ASP A 31 1.70 15.09 4.75
N ARG A 32 1.79 14.38 3.62
CA ARG A 32 0.74 13.43 3.19
C ARG A 32 0.64 12.21 4.12
N LEU A 33 1.77 11.66 4.55
CA LEU A 33 1.79 10.56 5.53
C LEU A 33 1.24 11.00 6.89
N ARG A 34 1.54 12.24 7.33
CA ARG A 34 0.93 12.84 8.53
C ARG A 34 -0.58 12.97 8.41
N LEU A 35 -1.06 13.44 7.26
CA LEU A 35 -2.50 13.55 7.03
C LEU A 35 -3.18 12.18 7.05
N LEU A 36 -2.54 11.16 6.47
CA LEU A 36 -3.04 9.79 6.49
C LEU A 36 -3.07 9.20 7.91
N ASP A 37 -2.03 9.43 8.72
CA ASP A 37 -1.97 9.04 10.15
C ASP A 37 -3.05 9.73 10.99
N GLU A 38 -3.33 11.01 10.71
CA GLU A 38 -4.32 11.77 11.48
C GLU A 38 -5.76 11.31 11.24
N TYR A 39 -6.09 10.90 10.01
CA TYR A 39 -7.47 10.66 9.59
C TYR A 39 -7.79 9.20 9.23
N SER A 40 -6.81 8.29 9.19
CA SER A 40 -7.02 6.90 8.78
C SER A 40 -6.05 5.93 9.47
N ALA A 41 -6.28 4.62 9.31
CA ALA A 41 -5.38 3.58 9.80
C ALA A 41 -4.16 3.34 8.88
N THR A 42 -4.01 4.08 7.78
CA THR A 42 -3.05 3.77 6.70
C THR A 42 -1.60 3.64 7.19
N VAL A 43 -1.13 4.52 8.07
CA VAL A 43 0.24 4.42 8.57
C VAL A 43 0.41 3.19 9.48
N ASP A 44 -0.54 2.95 10.39
CA ASP A 44 -0.49 1.77 11.26
C ASP A 44 -0.57 0.46 10.46
N ASP A 45 -1.34 0.42 9.37
CA ASP A 45 -1.39 -0.69 8.42
C ASP A 45 0.00 -0.93 7.79
N ALA A 46 0.62 0.14 7.30
CA ALA A 46 1.94 0.08 6.70
C ALA A 46 3.03 -0.38 7.68
N GLU A 47 2.99 0.06 8.95
CA GLU A 47 3.94 -0.38 9.97
C GLU A 47 3.80 -1.88 10.29
N ARG A 48 2.57 -2.40 10.33
CA ARG A 48 2.35 -3.84 10.50
C ARG A 48 2.87 -4.63 9.30
N MET A 49 2.67 -4.13 8.08
CA MET A 49 3.24 -4.75 6.89
C MET A 49 4.77 -4.79 6.95
N VAL A 50 5.43 -3.71 7.35
CA VAL A 50 6.90 -3.68 7.56
C VAL A 50 7.33 -4.68 8.64
N THR A 51 6.59 -4.76 9.74
CA THR A 51 6.86 -5.72 10.82
C THR A 51 6.78 -7.17 10.31
N ASN A 52 5.75 -7.49 9.53
CA ASN A 52 5.58 -8.79 8.91
C ASN A 52 6.71 -9.10 7.89
N ALA A 53 7.08 -8.11 7.07
CA ALA A 53 8.20 -8.24 6.13
C ALA A 53 9.51 -8.60 6.85
N ARG A 54 9.80 -7.95 7.98
CA ARG A 54 10.99 -8.25 8.80
C ARG A 54 10.99 -9.67 9.35
N ALA A 55 9.84 -10.18 9.78
CA ALA A 55 9.72 -11.56 10.22
C ALA A 55 10.06 -12.54 9.09
N ILE A 56 9.63 -12.23 7.85
CA ILE A 56 9.93 -13.02 6.66
C ILE A 56 11.41 -12.93 6.30
N PHE A 57 12.02 -11.74 6.31
CA PHE A 57 13.47 -11.62 6.04
C PHE A 57 14.30 -12.42 7.03
N ARG A 58 13.94 -12.35 8.32
CA ARG A 58 14.59 -13.14 9.37
C ARG A 58 14.44 -14.64 9.09
N TYR A 59 13.23 -15.10 8.76
CA TYR A 59 13.00 -16.50 8.40
C TYR A 59 13.93 -16.97 7.27
N TYR A 60 14.01 -16.23 6.16
CA TYR A 60 14.92 -16.57 5.06
C TYR A 60 16.38 -16.56 5.51
N SER A 61 16.82 -15.56 6.29
CA SER A 61 18.20 -15.49 6.76
C SER A 61 18.60 -16.68 7.66
N GLU A 62 17.67 -17.20 8.45
CA GLU A 62 17.90 -18.28 9.42
C GLU A 62 17.72 -19.68 8.80
N HIS A 63 16.74 -19.84 7.90
CA HIS A 63 16.31 -21.16 7.41
C HIS A 63 16.67 -21.40 5.94
N ARG A 64 16.82 -20.33 5.14
CA ARG A 64 17.11 -20.39 3.70
C ARG A 64 18.14 -19.33 3.26
N PRO A 65 19.35 -19.32 3.84
CA PRO A 65 20.31 -18.22 3.66
C PRO A 65 20.77 -18.01 2.22
N ALA A 66 20.75 -19.06 1.38
CA ALA A 66 21.07 -18.96 -0.04
C ALA A 66 20.01 -18.19 -0.85
N GLU A 67 18.79 -18.08 -0.32
CA GLU A 67 17.64 -17.40 -0.91
C GLU A 67 17.29 -16.11 -0.15
N ALA A 68 18.15 -15.67 0.77
CA ALA A 68 17.90 -14.49 1.60
C ALA A 68 17.58 -13.25 0.76
N PHE A 69 16.68 -12.42 1.28
CA PHE A 69 16.43 -11.09 0.71
C PHE A 69 17.70 -10.25 0.85
N SER A 70 18.22 -9.76 -0.27
CA SER A 70 19.32 -8.81 -0.30
C SER A 70 18.92 -7.50 0.38
N GLU A 71 19.92 -6.69 0.76
CA GLU A 71 19.66 -5.36 1.35
C GLU A 71 18.80 -4.48 0.44
N SER A 72 18.98 -4.58 -0.87
CA SER A 72 18.17 -3.86 -1.86
C SER A 72 16.70 -4.31 -1.81
N GLU A 73 16.43 -5.61 -1.78
CA GLU A 73 15.07 -6.13 -1.75
C GLU A 73 14.39 -5.84 -0.41
N GLN A 74 15.12 -5.94 0.70
CA GLN A 74 14.59 -5.55 2.01
C GLN A 74 14.19 -4.07 2.03
N ARG A 75 14.98 -3.19 1.39
CA ARG A 75 14.64 -1.78 1.22
C ARG A 75 13.41 -1.58 0.34
N ILE A 76 13.34 -2.25 -0.82
CA ILE A 76 12.19 -2.18 -1.74
C ILE A 76 10.91 -2.58 -1.02
N VAL A 77 10.90 -3.71 -0.33
CA VAL A 77 9.72 -4.22 0.37
C VAL A 77 9.34 -3.29 1.53
N SER A 78 10.30 -2.89 2.37
CA SER A 78 9.99 -2.07 3.56
C SER A 78 9.45 -0.70 3.18
N LEU A 79 10.12 -0.01 2.27
CA LEU A 79 9.66 1.31 1.81
C LEU A 79 8.42 1.19 0.92
N GLY A 80 8.30 0.12 0.13
CA GLY A 80 7.12 -0.20 -0.66
C GLY A 80 5.88 -0.36 0.22
N CYS A 81 5.99 -1.06 1.35
CA CYS A 81 4.92 -1.15 2.35
C CYS A 81 4.57 0.20 2.97
N LEU A 82 5.57 1.03 3.29
CA LEU A 82 5.35 2.36 3.88
C LEU A 82 4.66 3.35 2.94
N LEU A 83 4.87 3.21 1.64
CA LEU A 83 4.49 4.20 0.65
C LEU A 83 3.39 3.73 -0.31
N SER A 84 3.01 2.45 -0.31
CA SER A 84 2.01 1.87 -1.22
C SER A 84 0.71 2.67 -1.24
N ASP A 85 0.29 3.11 -0.06
CA ASP A 85 -0.98 3.79 0.17
C ASP A 85 -0.88 5.32 0.26
N VAL A 86 0.28 5.93 -0.01
CA VAL A 86 0.41 7.40 0.08
C VAL A 86 -0.53 8.13 -0.89
N GLY A 87 -0.90 7.47 -1.99
CA GLY A 87 -1.91 7.93 -2.93
C GLY A 87 -3.29 8.13 -2.33
N LYS A 88 -3.62 7.53 -1.17
CA LYS A 88 -4.88 7.80 -0.45
C LYS A 88 -5.01 9.24 0.05
N SER A 89 -3.96 10.04 -0.12
CA SER A 89 -3.98 11.50 0.06
C SER A 89 -4.40 12.29 -1.21
N GLY A 90 -4.77 11.61 -2.30
CA GLY A 90 -5.23 12.23 -3.54
C GLY A 90 -4.11 12.67 -4.48
N PRO A 91 -4.45 13.32 -5.62
CA PRO A 91 -3.49 13.70 -6.66
C PRO A 91 -2.30 14.52 -6.16
N ALA A 92 -1.14 14.42 -6.82
CA ALA A 92 0.10 15.10 -6.44
C ALA A 92 -0.06 16.63 -6.30
N GLY A 93 -0.89 17.25 -7.14
CA GLY A 93 -1.18 18.70 -7.11
C GLY A 93 -2.38 19.13 -6.26
N ALA A 94 -3.01 18.23 -5.50
CA ALA A 94 -4.18 18.54 -4.68
C ALA A 94 -3.84 19.55 -3.56
N SER A 95 -4.74 20.51 -3.30
CA SER A 95 -4.61 21.44 -2.17
C SER A 95 -4.78 20.72 -0.83
N ALA A 96 -4.43 21.35 0.29
CA ALA A 96 -4.59 20.72 1.61
C ALA A 96 -6.05 20.32 1.91
N GLU A 97 -7.01 21.13 1.48
CA GLU A 97 -8.44 20.84 1.66
C GLU A 97 -8.90 19.68 0.78
N ASP A 98 -8.34 19.56 -0.43
CA ASP A 98 -8.63 18.45 -1.34
C ASP A 98 -8.01 17.15 -0.84
N GLN A 99 -6.77 17.19 -0.37
CA GLN A 99 -6.11 16.03 0.25
C GLN A 99 -6.95 15.54 1.43
N ARG A 100 -7.40 16.44 2.30
CA ARG A 100 -8.25 16.10 3.43
C ARG A 100 -9.56 15.45 3.01
N LEU A 101 -10.24 15.99 2.01
CA LEU A 101 -11.46 15.35 1.45
C LEU A 101 -11.19 13.91 1.04
N ILE A 102 -10.12 13.68 0.27
CA ILE A 102 -9.78 12.35 -0.26
C ILE A 102 -9.40 11.39 0.87
N VAL A 103 -8.58 11.82 1.83
CA VAL A 103 -8.22 10.99 3.00
C VAL A 103 -9.46 10.62 3.80
N GLU A 104 -10.34 11.57 4.09
CA GLU A 104 -11.59 11.29 4.81
C GLU A 104 -12.46 10.27 4.06
N MET A 105 -12.51 10.33 2.72
CA MET A 105 -13.22 9.33 1.91
C MET A 105 -12.56 7.94 1.99
N PHE A 106 -11.23 7.84 2.02
CA PHE A 106 -10.52 6.56 2.20
C PHE A 106 -10.60 6.01 3.63
N ALA A 107 -10.83 6.87 4.62
CA ALA A 107 -10.99 6.49 6.01
C ALA A 107 -12.33 5.78 6.29
N VAL A 108 -13.30 5.88 5.38
CA VAL A 108 -14.56 5.11 5.49
C VAL A 108 -14.30 3.66 5.09
N GLU A 109 -14.34 2.77 6.07
CA GLU A 109 -14.18 1.34 5.90
C GLU A 109 -15.53 0.62 5.79
N ASP A 110 -15.50 -0.66 5.39
CA ASP A 110 -16.66 -1.56 5.34
C ASP A 110 -17.86 -1.05 4.53
N VAL A 111 -17.59 -0.36 3.42
CA VAL A 111 -18.63 0.02 2.45
C VAL A 111 -19.17 -1.25 1.80
N PRO A 112 -20.49 -1.54 1.92
CA PRO A 112 -21.04 -2.84 1.51
C PRO A 112 -21.22 -2.99 0.00
N ASP A 113 -21.36 -1.88 -0.72
CA ASP A 113 -21.57 -1.85 -2.17
C ASP A 113 -20.43 -1.09 -2.86
N ASN A 114 -19.47 -1.84 -3.37
CA ASN A 114 -18.31 -1.29 -4.06
C ASN A 114 -18.66 -0.69 -5.44
N ALA A 115 -19.86 -0.97 -5.97
CA ALA A 115 -20.37 -0.36 -7.19
C ALA A 115 -21.15 0.94 -6.91
N MET A 116 -21.34 1.31 -5.64
CA MET A 116 -22.02 2.55 -5.26
C MET A 116 -21.33 3.75 -5.91
N PRO A 117 -22.09 4.63 -6.61
CA PRO A 117 -21.53 5.87 -7.14
C PRO A 117 -20.97 6.78 -6.03
N VAL A 118 -19.85 7.44 -6.26
CA VAL A 118 -19.19 8.34 -5.29
C VAL A 118 -20.16 9.41 -4.76
N ARG A 119 -21.02 9.99 -5.60
CA ARG A 119 -22.06 10.94 -5.15
C ARG A 119 -23.00 10.38 -4.10
N ARG A 120 -23.31 9.08 -4.18
CA ARG A 120 -24.19 8.41 -3.22
C ARG A 120 -23.39 8.11 -1.95
N PHE A 121 -22.17 7.63 -2.10
CA PHE A 121 -21.24 7.43 -0.98
C PHE A 121 -21.08 8.71 -0.17
N ILE A 122 -20.76 9.86 -0.80
CA ILE A 122 -20.58 11.13 -0.10
C ILE A 122 -21.84 11.53 0.67
N ARG A 123 -23.03 11.44 0.06
CA ARG A 123 -24.30 11.75 0.75
C ARG A 123 -24.62 10.79 1.89
N THR A 124 -24.16 9.54 1.82
CA THR A 124 -24.40 8.53 2.86
C THR A 124 -23.47 8.72 4.05
N TYR A 125 -22.18 8.97 3.83
CA TYR A 125 -21.17 8.99 4.88
C TYR A 125 -20.79 10.40 5.36
N PHE A 126 -21.11 11.44 4.59
CA PHE A 126 -20.85 12.85 4.92
C PHE A 126 -22.09 13.73 4.63
N PRO A 127 -23.24 13.48 5.28
CA PRO A 127 -24.51 14.12 4.93
C PRO A 127 -24.52 15.63 5.18
N ASP A 128 -23.79 16.11 6.18
CA ASP A 128 -23.86 17.50 6.64
C ASP A 128 -23.28 18.51 5.63
N ASP A 129 -22.28 18.09 4.85
CA ASP A 129 -21.57 18.91 3.86
C ASP A 129 -21.48 18.25 2.47
N ALA A 130 -22.36 17.29 2.19
CA ALA A 130 -22.29 16.42 1.01
C ALA A 130 -22.18 17.18 -0.32
N GLU A 131 -23.01 18.20 -0.55
CA GLU A 131 -23.00 18.95 -1.81
C GLU A 131 -21.71 19.77 -2.01
N ALA A 132 -21.13 20.27 -0.91
CA ALA A 132 -19.85 20.97 -0.95
C ALA A 132 -18.71 19.98 -1.28
N ARG A 133 -18.71 18.80 -0.65
CA ARG A 133 -17.75 17.72 -0.95
C ARG A 133 -17.86 17.23 -2.39
N ILE A 134 -19.08 17.03 -2.91
CA ILE A 134 -19.30 16.64 -4.30
C ILE A 134 -18.76 17.72 -5.25
N THR A 135 -19.05 19.00 -4.97
CA THR A 135 -18.54 20.12 -5.78
C THR A 135 -17.01 20.14 -5.80
N ARG A 136 -16.37 19.95 -4.65
CA ARG A 136 -14.92 19.87 -4.53
C ARG A 136 -14.33 18.65 -5.25
N PHE A 137 -14.95 17.49 -5.10
CA PHE A 137 -14.58 16.27 -5.82
C PHE A 137 -14.60 16.48 -7.34
N CYS A 138 -15.64 17.13 -7.87
CA CYS A 138 -15.70 17.52 -9.29
C CYS A 138 -14.59 18.50 -9.67
N SER A 139 -14.25 19.45 -8.79
CA SER A 139 -13.17 20.43 -9.07
C SER A 139 -11.78 19.81 -9.17
N LEU A 140 -11.59 18.60 -8.62
CA LEU A 140 -10.39 17.78 -8.80
C LEU A 140 -10.36 17.05 -10.16
N GLY A 141 -11.38 17.24 -11.00
CA GLY A 141 -11.52 16.56 -12.29
C GLY A 141 -12.02 15.12 -12.18
N LEU A 142 -12.60 14.74 -11.04
CA LEU A 142 -13.11 13.40 -10.79
C LEU A 142 -14.62 13.33 -11.05
N ASP A 143 -15.08 12.25 -11.67
CA ASP A 143 -16.50 12.03 -11.97
C ASP A 143 -17.23 11.47 -10.73
N PRO A 144 -18.18 12.19 -10.12
CA PRO A 144 -18.90 11.70 -8.95
C PRO A 144 -19.90 10.57 -9.29
N ALA A 145 -20.10 10.25 -10.58
CA ALA A 145 -20.85 9.07 -11.02
C ALA A 145 -20.01 7.79 -11.03
N MET A 146 -18.67 7.89 -10.98
CA MET A 146 -17.81 6.70 -10.89
C MET A 146 -18.12 5.89 -9.65
N SER A 147 -17.91 4.58 -9.71
CA SER A 147 -18.08 3.69 -8.56
C SER A 147 -17.03 3.99 -7.49
N ILE A 148 -17.34 3.70 -6.23
CA ILE A 148 -16.37 3.84 -5.14
C ILE A 148 -15.16 2.91 -5.34
N ARG A 149 -15.34 1.75 -6.00
CA ARG A 149 -14.23 0.88 -6.41
C ARG A 149 -13.28 1.56 -7.40
N GLU A 150 -13.81 2.22 -8.43
CA GLU A 150 -12.98 2.96 -9.39
C GLU A 150 -12.24 4.10 -8.70
N PHE A 151 -12.91 4.85 -7.84
CA PHE A 151 -12.27 5.89 -7.01
C PHE A 151 -11.14 5.32 -6.16
N TRP A 152 -11.37 4.22 -5.45
CA TRP A 152 -10.32 3.58 -4.66
C TRP A 152 -9.15 3.18 -5.54
N ASN A 153 -9.37 2.59 -6.72
CA ASN A 153 -8.28 2.19 -7.62
C ASN A 153 -7.40 3.37 -8.10
N LEU A 154 -7.88 4.61 -8.06
CA LEU A 154 -7.07 5.79 -8.46
C LEU A 154 -5.84 5.98 -7.57
N HIS A 155 -5.87 5.56 -6.31
CA HIS A 155 -4.76 5.81 -5.40
C HIS A 155 -3.46 5.16 -5.87
N SER A 156 -3.49 4.03 -6.58
CA SER A 156 -2.25 3.42 -7.09
C SER A 156 -1.56 4.32 -8.11
N GLY A 157 -2.32 5.02 -8.96
CA GLY A 157 -1.80 6.03 -9.89
C GLY A 157 -1.32 7.30 -9.18
N TRP A 158 -2.01 7.72 -8.11
CA TRP A 158 -1.56 8.84 -7.28
C TRP A 158 -0.29 8.50 -6.49
N THR A 159 -0.18 7.28 -5.96
CA THR A 159 1.05 6.76 -5.34
C THR A 159 2.20 6.85 -6.32
N LEU A 160 2.04 6.36 -7.55
CA LEU A 160 3.06 6.46 -8.61
C LEU A 160 3.51 7.90 -8.83
N SER A 161 2.55 8.83 -8.98
CA SER A 161 2.86 10.24 -9.23
C SER A 161 3.57 10.91 -8.04
N ILE A 162 3.11 10.62 -6.83
CA ILE A 162 3.64 11.21 -5.59
C ILE A 162 5.06 10.71 -5.32
N THR A 163 5.28 9.39 -5.31
CA THR A 163 6.58 8.81 -4.95
C THR A 163 7.64 9.18 -6.00
N ASN A 164 7.30 9.11 -7.29
CA ASN A 164 8.19 9.51 -8.37
C ASN A 164 8.61 10.98 -8.31
N ALA A 165 7.74 11.87 -7.81
CA ALA A 165 8.04 13.28 -7.64
C ALA A 165 8.77 13.60 -6.33
N SER A 166 8.94 12.65 -5.41
CA SER A 166 9.31 12.93 -4.00
C SER A 166 10.73 12.53 -3.61
N GLY A 167 11.58 12.11 -4.55
CA GLY A 167 12.95 11.66 -4.25
C GLY A 167 13.04 10.24 -3.69
N VAL A 168 11.95 9.47 -3.81
CA VAL A 168 11.93 8.04 -3.45
C VAL A 168 12.75 7.25 -4.48
N PRO A 169 13.56 6.25 -4.07
CA PRO A 169 14.30 5.40 -5.01
C PRO A 169 13.37 4.75 -6.03
N SER A 170 13.81 4.68 -7.28
CA SER A 170 12.95 4.30 -8.39
C SER A 170 12.40 2.87 -8.29
N GLU A 171 13.18 1.94 -7.75
CA GLU A 171 12.77 0.57 -7.47
C GLU A 171 11.66 0.50 -6.42
N VAL A 172 11.69 1.39 -5.42
CA VAL A 172 10.63 1.51 -4.40
C VAL A 172 9.36 2.11 -5.01
N VAL A 173 9.49 3.06 -5.94
CA VAL A 173 8.35 3.64 -6.68
C VAL A 173 7.57 2.54 -7.40
N ALA A 174 8.29 1.60 -8.06
CA ALA A 174 7.66 0.48 -8.74
C ALA A 174 6.84 -0.39 -7.77
N ALA A 175 7.46 -0.85 -6.68
CA ALA A 175 6.81 -1.68 -5.68
C ALA A 175 5.60 -1.02 -5.02
N ALA A 176 5.73 0.26 -4.63
CA ALA A 176 4.64 1.01 -4.03
C ALA A 176 3.47 1.18 -5.03
N ALA A 177 3.73 1.48 -6.30
CA ALA A 177 2.68 1.74 -7.27
C ALA A 177 2.01 0.46 -7.83
N SER A 178 2.73 -0.66 -7.88
CA SER A 178 2.21 -1.93 -8.40
C SER A 178 1.50 -2.78 -7.36
N HIS A 179 1.28 -2.29 -6.14
CA HIS A 179 0.76 -3.13 -5.04
C HIS A 179 -0.69 -3.64 -5.24
N HIS A 180 -1.39 -3.15 -6.27
CA HIS A 180 -2.68 -3.66 -6.74
C HIS A 180 -2.63 -4.37 -8.10
N LEU A 181 -1.44 -4.74 -8.59
CA LEU A 181 -1.28 -5.39 -9.90
C LEU A 181 -2.11 -6.68 -9.99
N LEU A 182 -2.15 -7.48 -8.92
CA LEU A 182 -2.92 -8.72 -8.84
C LEU A 182 -4.44 -8.48 -8.71
N ASP A 183 -4.85 -7.22 -8.53
CA ASP A 183 -6.25 -6.78 -8.64
C ASP A 183 -6.58 -6.18 -10.02
N GLY A 184 -5.66 -6.27 -10.98
CA GLY A 184 -5.82 -5.70 -12.33
C GLY A 184 -5.57 -4.19 -12.41
N VAL A 185 -5.01 -3.58 -11.36
CA VAL A 185 -4.68 -2.15 -11.35
C VAL A 185 -3.19 -1.98 -11.62
N ASN A 186 -2.88 -1.51 -12.83
CA ASN A 186 -1.51 -1.30 -13.30
C ASN A 186 -1.35 0.16 -13.76
N PRO A 187 -1.05 1.09 -12.84
CA PRO A 187 -1.02 2.52 -13.15
C PRO A 187 0.00 2.80 -14.26
N GLU A 188 -0.39 3.55 -15.28
CA GLU A 188 0.44 3.86 -16.46
C GLU A 188 1.03 2.64 -17.20
N SER A 189 0.48 1.44 -16.97
CA SER A 189 1.03 0.18 -17.50
C SER A 189 2.53 0.02 -17.15
N ILE A 190 2.90 0.31 -15.90
CA ILE A 190 4.30 0.21 -15.44
C ILE A 190 4.84 -1.21 -15.49
N VAL A 191 3.98 -2.24 -15.40
CA VAL A 191 4.36 -3.65 -15.62
C VAL A 191 3.81 -4.13 -16.95
N ARG A 192 4.65 -4.68 -17.82
CA ARG A 192 4.25 -5.25 -19.12
C ARG A 192 3.73 -6.68 -18.94
N GLU A 193 3.05 -7.21 -19.95
CA GLU A 193 2.54 -8.60 -19.94
C GLU A 193 3.64 -9.66 -19.69
N ASP A 194 4.88 -9.40 -20.12
CA ASP A 194 6.03 -10.27 -19.88
C ASP A 194 6.68 -10.10 -18.49
N GLY A 195 6.07 -9.28 -17.62
CA GLY A 195 6.55 -8.97 -16.27
C GLY A 195 7.72 -8.00 -16.22
N ARG A 196 8.20 -7.45 -17.35
CA ARG A 196 9.21 -6.39 -17.33
C ARG A 196 8.58 -5.04 -17.01
N PHE A 197 9.33 -4.17 -16.37
CA PHE A 197 8.86 -2.79 -16.22
C PHE A 197 8.88 -2.04 -17.57
N SER A 198 7.91 -1.14 -17.74
CA SER A 198 7.76 -0.40 -19.00
C SER A 198 8.70 0.79 -19.14
N ARG A 199 9.29 1.24 -18.02
CA ARG A 199 10.30 2.29 -17.90
C ARG A 199 11.37 1.90 -16.89
N ASP A 200 12.41 2.72 -16.78
CA ASP A 200 13.52 2.46 -15.87
C ASP A 200 13.11 2.71 -14.41
N PHE A 201 13.26 1.68 -13.59
CA PHE A 201 13.06 1.74 -12.14
C PHE A 201 14.35 1.34 -11.41
N GLY A 202 15.47 1.89 -11.87
CA GLY A 202 16.79 1.62 -11.31
C GLY A 202 17.27 0.23 -11.68
N ASP A 203 17.93 -0.45 -10.74
CA ASP A 203 18.45 -1.80 -10.99
C ASP A 203 17.34 -2.84 -11.12
N ASN A 204 16.12 -2.54 -10.65
CA ASN A 204 15.01 -3.45 -10.81
C ASN A 204 14.41 -3.35 -12.22
N LYS A 205 14.50 -4.45 -12.98
CA LYS A 205 14.04 -4.51 -14.39
C LYS A 205 12.71 -5.24 -14.56
N ARG A 206 12.23 -5.94 -13.53
CA ARG A 206 11.05 -6.81 -13.60
C ARG A 206 10.24 -6.75 -12.31
N PHE A 207 8.96 -7.04 -12.45
CA PHE A 207 8.09 -7.32 -11.32
C PHE A 207 8.47 -8.68 -10.72
N ASP A 208 9.08 -8.66 -9.54
CA ASP A 208 9.79 -9.80 -8.94
C ASP A 208 9.34 -10.02 -7.48
N ARG A 209 10.02 -10.89 -6.74
CA ARG A 209 9.66 -11.28 -5.36
C ARG A 209 9.44 -10.11 -4.41
N ALA A 210 10.21 -9.03 -4.53
CA ALA A 210 10.08 -7.87 -3.68
C ALA A 210 8.72 -7.17 -3.87
N GLU A 211 8.33 -6.90 -5.12
CA GLU A 211 7.04 -6.29 -5.43
C GLU A 211 5.88 -7.24 -5.06
N LYS A 212 6.03 -8.54 -5.35
CA LYS A 212 5.02 -9.55 -5.01
C LYS A 212 4.80 -9.63 -3.51
N LEU A 213 5.86 -9.60 -2.69
CA LEU A 213 5.75 -9.64 -1.25
C LEU A 213 4.99 -8.42 -0.69
N VAL A 214 5.19 -7.22 -1.24
CA VAL A 214 4.41 -6.03 -0.85
C VAL A 214 2.91 -6.26 -1.07
N ILE A 215 2.52 -6.86 -2.20
CA ILE A 215 1.12 -7.20 -2.50
C ILE A 215 0.58 -8.21 -1.49
N LEU A 216 1.31 -9.30 -1.25
CA LEU A 216 0.88 -10.34 -0.33
C LEU A 216 0.66 -9.79 1.09
N LEU A 217 1.57 -8.93 1.56
CA LEU A 217 1.47 -8.31 2.89
C LEU A 217 0.32 -7.30 2.97
N ASP A 218 0.10 -6.48 1.94
CA ASP A 218 -1.03 -5.54 1.86
C ASP A 218 -2.36 -6.30 1.97
N LYS A 219 -2.52 -7.33 1.13
CA LYS A 219 -3.75 -8.13 1.09
C LYS A 219 -3.95 -8.94 2.36
N TYR A 220 -2.89 -9.52 2.91
CA TYR A 220 -2.94 -10.25 4.17
C TYR A 220 -3.41 -9.32 5.31
N ASP A 221 -2.79 -8.16 5.48
CA ASP A 221 -3.17 -7.21 6.54
C ASP A 221 -4.60 -6.69 6.34
N ALA A 222 -4.98 -6.35 5.11
CA ALA A 222 -6.33 -5.92 4.78
C ALA A 222 -7.40 -6.95 5.19
N VAL A 223 -7.18 -8.22 4.89
CA VAL A 223 -8.12 -9.31 5.20
C VAL A 223 -8.15 -9.60 6.70
N ARG A 224 -7.01 -9.56 7.38
CA ARG A 224 -6.90 -9.77 8.83
C ARG A 224 -7.55 -8.65 9.63
N ARG A 225 -7.30 -7.39 9.27
CA ARG A 225 -7.81 -6.22 10.00
C ARG A 225 -9.24 -5.89 9.62
N ARG A 226 -9.47 -5.46 8.39
CA ARG A 226 -10.79 -4.98 7.93
C ARG A 226 -11.78 -6.14 7.82
N GLY A 227 -11.31 -7.26 7.27
CA GLY A 227 -12.13 -8.48 7.17
C GLY A 227 -12.33 -9.22 8.50
N GLN A 228 -11.63 -8.85 9.57
CA GLN A 228 -11.61 -9.53 10.88
C GLN A 228 -11.43 -11.06 10.78
N ARG A 229 -10.70 -11.51 9.75
CA ARG A 229 -10.56 -12.93 9.45
C ARG A 229 -9.46 -13.57 10.26
N THR A 230 -9.56 -14.88 10.49
CA THR A 230 -8.46 -15.66 11.08
C THR A 230 -7.24 -15.72 10.14
N HIS A 231 -6.11 -16.23 10.64
CA HIS A 231 -4.92 -16.41 9.79
C HIS A 231 -5.25 -17.37 8.64
N ASP A 232 -5.78 -18.55 8.98
CA ASP A 232 -6.18 -19.59 8.02
C ASP A 232 -7.16 -19.04 6.97
N ASP A 233 -8.16 -18.26 7.40
CA ASP A 233 -9.12 -17.63 6.48
C ASP A 233 -8.46 -16.59 5.57
N ALA A 234 -7.46 -15.85 6.05
CA ALA A 234 -6.72 -14.88 5.26
C ALA A 234 -5.84 -15.57 4.22
N ILE A 235 -5.14 -16.63 4.61
CA ILE A 235 -4.33 -17.44 3.68
C ILE A 235 -5.22 -18.12 2.64
N ALA A 236 -6.34 -18.72 3.05
CA ALA A 236 -7.29 -19.34 2.12
C ALA A 236 -7.85 -18.31 1.13
N TRP A 237 -8.16 -17.10 1.61
CA TRP A 237 -8.60 -16.00 0.74
C TRP A 237 -7.50 -15.58 -0.24
N LEU A 238 -6.25 -15.46 0.20
CA LEU A 238 -5.11 -15.11 -0.67
C LEU A 238 -4.89 -16.16 -1.73
N ARG A 239 -4.86 -17.45 -1.38
CA ARG A 239 -4.73 -18.56 -2.34
C ARG A 239 -5.81 -18.47 -3.42
N ALA A 240 -7.08 -18.30 -3.01
CA ALA A 240 -8.18 -18.15 -3.96
C ALA A 240 -8.10 -16.86 -4.80
N ARG A 241 -7.52 -15.79 -4.26
CA ARG A 241 -7.35 -14.51 -4.96
C ARG A 241 -6.26 -14.59 -6.04
N LEU A 242 -5.16 -15.28 -5.75
CA LEU A 242 -4.01 -15.45 -6.63
C LEU A 242 -4.25 -16.46 -7.75
N ASP A 243 -5.13 -17.44 -7.52
CA ASP A 243 -5.45 -18.47 -8.51
C ASP A 243 -5.85 -17.87 -9.86
N GLY A 244 -5.13 -18.27 -10.91
CA GLY A 244 -5.35 -17.83 -12.28
C GLY A 244 -5.04 -16.36 -12.58
N GLN A 245 -4.45 -15.60 -11.64
CA GLN A 245 -4.09 -14.20 -11.89
C GLN A 245 -2.85 -14.08 -12.80
N PRO A 246 -2.84 -13.12 -13.74
CA PRO A 246 -1.62 -12.74 -14.45
C PRO A 246 -0.51 -12.35 -13.46
N HIS A 247 0.74 -12.70 -13.79
CA HIS A 247 1.93 -12.41 -12.96
C HIS A 247 2.03 -13.16 -11.62
N VAL A 248 1.12 -14.10 -11.35
CA VAL A 248 1.30 -15.11 -10.29
C VAL A 248 2.06 -16.30 -10.89
N ASP A 249 3.27 -16.51 -10.39
CA ASP A 249 4.16 -17.60 -10.77
C ASP A 249 4.57 -18.43 -9.54
N ALA A 250 5.42 -19.44 -9.75
CA ALA A 250 5.85 -20.34 -8.67
C ALA A 250 6.51 -19.60 -7.49
N GLU A 251 7.12 -18.45 -7.73
CA GLU A 251 7.73 -17.62 -6.69
C GLU A 251 6.67 -16.91 -5.84
N ALA A 252 5.58 -16.41 -6.44
CA ALA A 252 4.47 -15.84 -5.68
C ALA A 252 3.81 -16.88 -4.75
N GLU A 253 3.67 -18.13 -5.21
CA GLU A 253 3.13 -19.25 -4.41
C GLU A 253 4.08 -19.66 -3.27
N GLU A 254 5.38 -19.65 -3.54
CA GLU A 254 6.41 -19.92 -2.53
C GLU A 254 6.42 -18.83 -1.46
N LEU A 255 6.38 -17.55 -1.85
CA LEU A 255 6.24 -16.43 -0.92
C LEU A 255 4.98 -16.54 -0.07
N LEU A 256 3.82 -16.90 -0.65
CA LEU A 256 2.59 -17.08 0.12
C LEU A 256 2.72 -18.24 1.12
N THR A 257 3.42 -19.30 0.78
CA THR A 257 3.71 -20.40 1.70
C THR A 257 4.56 -19.94 2.88
N VAL A 258 5.55 -19.07 2.64
CA VAL A 258 6.37 -18.48 3.71
C VAL A 258 5.55 -17.49 4.56
N VAL A 259 4.64 -16.72 3.95
CA VAL A 259 3.72 -15.84 4.68
C VAL A 259 2.82 -16.66 5.63
N ASP A 260 2.29 -17.79 5.16
CA ASP A 260 1.51 -18.75 5.98
C ASP A 260 2.36 -19.26 7.16
N GLU A 261 3.53 -19.82 6.89
CA GLU A 261 4.41 -20.38 7.93
C GLU A 261 4.86 -19.34 8.97
N VAL A 262 5.31 -18.17 8.52
CA VAL A 262 5.91 -17.16 9.40
C VAL A 262 4.85 -16.40 10.20
N LEU A 263 3.70 -16.09 9.61
CA LEU A 263 2.66 -15.28 10.25
C LEU A 263 1.57 -16.12 10.92
N GLY A 264 1.53 -17.44 10.67
CA GLY A 264 0.62 -18.38 11.32
C GLY A 264 1.08 -18.80 12.72
N VAL A 265 2.38 -18.70 13.00
CA VAL A 265 2.92 -18.83 14.35
C VAL A 265 2.67 -17.52 15.09
N GLY A 266 1.50 -17.40 15.74
CA GLY A 266 1.23 -16.29 16.65
C GLY A 266 2.33 -16.16 17.72
N PRO A 267 2.45 -14.99 18.40
CA PRO A 267 3.47 -14.83 19.43
C PRO A 267 3.32 -15.97 20.43
N THR A 268 4.33 -16.84 20.52
CA THR A 268 4.40 -17.80 21.61
C THR A 268 4.41 -16.95 22.87
N SER A 269 3.32 -17.01 23.63
CA SER A 269 3.26 -16.49 24.98
C SER A 269 4.36 -17.21 25.77
N SER A 270 5.53 -16.59 25.82
CA SER A 270 6.54 -16.89 26.82
C SER A 270 5.94 -16.47 28.16
N SER A 271 5.48 -17.51 28.87
CA SER A 271 5.19 -17.60 30.30
C SER A 271 6.11 -16.77 31.19
#